data_AF-A0AAW6ZDQ3-F1
#
_entry.id   AF-A0AAW6ZDQ3-F1
#
_cell.length_a   1.000
_cell.length_b   1.000
_cell.length_c   1.000
_cell.angle_alpha   90.00
_cell.angle_beta   90.00
_cell.angle_gamma   90.00
#
_symmetry.space_group_name_H-M   'P 1'
#
loop_
_entity.id
_entity.type
_entity.pdbx_description
1 polymer ?
#
loop_
_entity_poly.entity_id
_entity_poly.type
_entity_poly.pdbx_seq_one_letter_code
_entity_poly.pdbx_strand_id
1 'polypeptide(L)'
;MSILDRELARAANAGVAPNKPCDAAGMALILTNLDLANRVNYKPGMAELWADSMALWCVKRHREPFTYTELAAAVLDMTTTTGSGFAQPAELWNAVGAFQASLVREALAGRREVPLPEIVEGWTGGRALAYQAAWRRAVLQGAATDSEREARALAACQLTPAPDSPRISKPLTKISHMAVKAV
;
A
#
# COMPACT_ATOMS: atom_id res chain seq x y z
N MET A 1 13.99 -4.60 8.83
CA MET A 1 12.56 -4.93 8.99
C MET A 1 11.80 -4.28 7.85
N SER A 2 11.09 -5.07 7.05
CA SER A 2 10.37 -4.59 5.88
C SER A 2 9.14 -3.74 6.27
N ILE A 3 8.52 -3.05 5.31
CA ILE A 3 7.25 -2.35 5.56
C ILE A 3 6.12 -3.33 5.84
N LEU A 4 6.10 -4.45 5.12
CA LEU A 4 5.14 -5.51 5.37
C LEU A 4 5.27 -6.01 6.81
N ASP A 5 6.50 -6.27 7.30
CA ASP A 5 6.70 -6.72 8.70
C ASP A 5 6.16 -5.71 9.72
N ARG A 6 6.30 -4.41 9.45
CA ARG A 6 5.74 -3.35 10.31
C ARG A 6 4.22 -3.32 10.29
N GLU A 7 3.61 -3.45 9.12
CA GLU A 7 2.14 -3.51 9.00
C GLU A 7 1.57 -4.77 9.64
N LEU A 8 2.24 -5.92 9.50
CA LEU A 8 1.82 -7.17 10.15
C LEU A 8 1.95 -7.08 11.68
N ALA A 9 3.02 -6.47 12.19
CA ALA A 9 3.17 -6.21 13.63
C ALA A 9 2.08 -5.26 14.17
N ARG A 10 1.74 -4.21 13.42
CA ARG A 10 0.65 -3.29 13.76
C ARG A 10 -0.71 -4.00 13.77
N ALA A 11 -0.97 -4.85 12.78
CA ALA A 11 -2.19 -5.64 12.71
C ALA A 11 -2.30 -6.64 13.86
N ALA A 12 -1.22 -7.34 14.19
CA ALA A 12 -1.16 -8.25 15.33
C ALA A 12 -1.44 -7.53 16.66
N ASN A 13 -0.87 -6.33 16.85
CA ASN A 13 -1.14 -5.50 18.04
C ASN A 13 -2.60 -5.03 18.11
N ALA A 14 -3.29 -4.93 16.98
CA ALA A 14 -4.72 -4.64 16.90
C ALA A 14 -5.61 -5.88 17.04
N GLY A 15 -5.04 -7.06 17.31
CA GLY A 15 -5.77 -8.31 17.46
C GLY A 15 -6.11 -9.04 16.15
N VAL A 16 -5.59 -8.57 15.01
CA VAL A 16 -5.81 -9.21 13.71
C VAL A 16 -4.80 -10.33 13.51
N ALA A 17 -5.30 -11.53 13.18
CA ALA A 17 -4.45 -12.70 12.92
C ALA A 17 -3.93 -12.70 11.46
N PRO A 18 -2.61 -12.49 11.22
CA PRO A 18 -2.08 -12.28 9.86
C PRO A 18 -2.29 -13.47 8.90
N ASN A 19 -2.23 -14.68 9.43
CA ASN A 19 -2.26 -15.93 8.66
C ASN A 19 -3.65 -16.55 8.56
N LYS A 20 -4.69 -15.87 9.08
CA LYS A 20 -6.09 -16.31 8.94
C LYS A 20 -6.76 -15.55 7.80
N PRO A 21 -7.86 -16.10 7.24
CA PRO A 21 -8.75 -15.35 6.37
C PRO A 21 -9.03 -13.96 6.94
N CYS A 22 -8.91 -12.93 6.10
CA CYS A 22 -9.13 -11.56 6.52
C CYS A 22 -10.59 -11.36 6.93
N ASP A 23 -10.81 -11.03 8.19
CA ASP A 23 -12.12 -10.72 8.76
C ASP A 23 -12.42 -9.21 8.67
N ALA A 24 -13.56 -8.78 9.22
CA ALA A 24 -13.95 -7.37 9.20
C ALA A 24 -12.94 -6.46 9.91
N ALA A 25 -12.29 -6.92 10.98
CA ALA A 25 -11.28 -6.14 11.70
C ALA A 25 -10.01 -5.94 10.85
N GLY A 26 -9.53 -7.01 10.20
CA GLY A 26 -8.45 -6.91 9.22
C GLY A 26 -8.81 -6.04 8.03
N MET A 27 -10.03 -6.17 7.50
CA MET A 27 -10.51 -5.38 6.37
C MET A 27 -10.58 -3.89 6.70
N ALA A 28 -10.99 -3.53 7.93
CA ALA A 28 -10.99 -2.16 8.39
C ALA A 28 -9.58 -1.53 8.36
N LEU A 29 -8.54 -2.27 8.72
CA LEU A 29 -7.15 -1.80 8.63
C LEU A 29 -6.71 -1.59 7.18
N ILE A 30 -7.03 -2.55 6.29
CA ILE A 30 -6.74 -2.44 4.85
C ILE A 30 -7.42 -1.20 4.25
N LEU A 31 -8.71 -1.01 4.53
CA LEU A 31 -9.48 0.12 4.02
C LEU A 31 -8.99 1.45 4.59
N THR A 32 -8.60 1.49 5.87
CA THR A 32 -7.98 2.68 6.47
C THR A 32 -6.67 3.04 5.77
N ASN A 33 -5.82 2.05 5.47
CA ASN A 33 -4.58 2.29 4.75
C ASN A 33 -4.82 2.75 3.30
N LEU A 34 -5.84 2.20 2.63
CA LEU A 34 -6.26 2.64 1.29
C LEU A 34 -6.85 4.05 1.30
N ASP A 35 -7.61 4.41 2.33
CA ASP A 35 -8.17 5.75 2.54
C ASP A 35 -7.07 6.80 2.77
N LEU A 36 -6.09 6.48 3.62
CA LEU A 36 -4.88 7.31 3.82
C LEU A 36 -4.07 7.49 2.52
N ALA A 37 -4.13 6.52 1.62
CA ALA A 37 -3.51 6.59 0.29
C ALA A 37 -4.41 7.24 -0.78
N ASN A 38 -5.56 7.83 -0.40
CA ASN A 38 -6.59 8.40 -1.28
C ASN A 38 -7.08 7.44 -2.38
N ARG A 39 -7.14 6.15 -2.06
CA ARG A 39 -7.57 5.10 -3.00
C ARG A 39 -9.04 4.76 -2.85
N VAL A 40 -9.57 4.84 -1.64
CA VAL A 40 -10.97 4.59 -1.26
C VAL A 40 -11.41 5.75 -0.36
N ASN A 41 -12.71 5.99 -0.21
CA ASN A 41 -13.26 6.84 0.85
C ASN A 41 -13.89 5.92 1.90
N TYR A 42 -13.16 5.65 2.99
CA TYR A 42 -13.59 4.66 3.97
C TYR A 42 -14.62 5.22 4.95
N LYS A 43 -15.73 4.48 5.12
CA LYS A 43 -16.82 4.82 6.04
C LYS A 43 -17.12 3.66 7.00
N PRO A 44 -17.64 3.94 8.21
CA PRO A 44 -18.10 2.90 9.13
C PRO A 44 -19.07 1.91 8.45
N GLY A 45 -18.91 0.61 8.74
CA GLY A 45 -19.71 -0.46 8.13
C GLY A 45 -19.22 -0.96 6.77
N MET A 46 -18.30 -0.25 6.09
CA MET A 46 -17.74 -0.74 4.82
C MET A 46 -16.87 -2.00 5.00
N ALA A 47 -16.21 -2.17 6.14
CA ALA A 47 -15.30 -3.29 6.36
C ALA A 47 -16.01 -4.66 6.29
N GLU A 48 -17.20 -4.77 6.89
CA GLU A 48 -18.04 -5.98 6.84
C GLU A 48 -18.49 -6.26 5.40
N LEU A 49 -19.04 -5.24 4.72
CA LEU A 49 -19.48 -5.36 3.33
C LEU A 49 -18.34 -5.75 2.37
N TRP A 50 -17.14 -5.22 2.60
CA TRP A 50 -15.97 -5.56 1.79
C TRP A 50 -15.47 -6.97 2.09
N ALA A 51 -15.43 -7.40 3.35
CA ALA A 51 -15.10 -8.77 3.73
C ALA A 51 -16.07 -9.78 3.10
N ASP A 52 -17.39 -9.51 3.17
CA ASP A 52 -18.42 -10.34 2.53
C ASP A 52 -18.27 -10.36 1.01
N SER A 53 -17.98 -9.21 0.40
CA SER A 53 -17.76 -9.12 -1.05
C SER A 53 -16.52 -9.90 -1.50
N MET A 54 -15.47 -9.93 -0.68
CA MET A 54 -14.27 -10.72 -0.92
C MET A 54 -14.59 -12.21 -0.84
N ALA A 55 -15.28 -12.65 0.21
CA ALA A 55 -15.72 -14.03 0.36
C ALA A 55 -16.55 -14.49 -0.85
N LEU A 56 -17.50 -13.67 -1.30
CA LEU A 56 -18.31 -13.94 -2.49
C LEU A 56 -17.46 -14.00 -3.77
N TRP A 57 -16.48 -13.10 -3.92
CA TRP A 57 -15.56 -13.11 -5.06
C TRP A 57 -14.71 -14.39 -5.11
N CYS A 58 -14.25 -14.86 -3.94
CA CYS A 58 -13.46 -16.09 -3.78
C CYS A 58 -14.31 -17.33 -4.11
N VAL A 59 -15.53 -17.43 -3.58
CA VAL A 59 -16.46 -18.53 -3.89
C VAL A 59 -16.73 -18.63 -5.40
N LYS A 60 -17.03 -17.49 -6.05
CA LYS A 60 -17.28 -17.45 -7.52
C LYS A 60 -16.09 -17.90 -8.36
N ARG A 61 -14.88 -17.88 -7.81
CA ARG A 61 -13.64 -18.26 -8.49
C ARG A 61 -13.03 -19.55 -7.94
N HIS A 62 -13.75 -20.28 -7.07
CA HIS A 62 -13.27 -21.50 -6.43
C HIS A 62 -11.91 -21.30 -5.74
N ARG A 63 -11.76 -20.18 -5.02
CA ARG A 63 -10.56 -19.87 -4.23
C ARG A 63 -10.90 -19.77 -2.76
N GLU A 64 -9.92 -20.06 -1.93
CA GLU A 64 -9.97 -19.72 -0.50
C GLU A 64 -9.99 -18.19 -0.31
N PRO A 65 -10.62 -17.68 0.76
CA PRO A 65 -10.52 -16.27 1.13
C PRO A 65 -9.07 -15.86 1.37
N PHE A 66 -8.71 -14.64 0.94
CA PHE A 66 -7.37 -14.12 1.16
C PHE A 66 -7.10 -13.93 2.65
N THR A 67 -5.88 -14.28 3.07
CA THR A 67 -5.37 -13.93 4.38
C THR A 67 -5.09 -12.44 4.50
N TYR A 68 -5.01 -11.92 5.72
CA TYR A 68 -4.63 -10.52 5.93
C TYR A 68 -3.25 -10.22 5.34
N THR A 69 -2.28 -11.13 5.50
CA THR A 69 -0.93 -10.97 4.92
C THR A 69 -0.96 -10.83 3.41
N GLU A 70 -1.72 -11.68 2.71
CA GLU A 70 -1.85 -11.62 1.24
C GLU A 70 -2.48 -10.31 0.77
N LEU A 71 -3.50 -9.83 1.47
CA LEU A 71 -4.14 -8.55 1.17
C LEU A 71 -3.20 -7.37 1.42
N ALA A 72 -2.53 -7.35 2.58
CA ALA A 72 -1.61 -6.28 2.95
C ALA A 72 -0.45 -6.18 1.95
N ALA A 73 0.14 -7.32 1.57
CA ALA A 73 1.21 -7.37 0.58
C ALA A 73 0.74 -6.85 -0.79
N ALA A 74 -0.42 -7.30 -1.26
CA ALA A 74 -0.97 -6.87 -2.54
C ALA A 74 -1.30 -5.37 -2.54
N VAL A 75 -1.94 -4.87 -1.48
CA VAL A 75 -2.30 -3.45 -1.36
C VAL A 75 -1.06 -2.55 -1.29
N LEU A 76 -0.03 -2.97 -0.56
CA LEU A 76 1.25 -2.26 -0.52
C LEU A 76 1.91 -2.20 -1.90
N ASP A 77 1.88 -3.29 -2.68
CA ASP A 77 2.40 -3.27 -4.05
C ASP A 77 1.55 -2.35 -4.95
N MET A 78 0.24 -2.54 -4.97
CA MET A 78 -0.68 -1.84 -5.88
C MET A 78 -0.76 -0.33 -5.62
N THR A 79 -0.73 0.10 -4.36
CA THR A 79 -0.70 1.53 -4.01
C THR A 79 0.55 2.25 -4.54
N THR A 80 1.62 1.50 -4.87
CA THR A 80 2.86 2.03 -5.45
C THR A 80 2.94 1.89 -6.97
N THR A 81 2.11 1.04 -7.59
CA THR A 81 2.21 0.70 -9.02
C THR A 81 1.10 1.28 -9.90
N THR A 82 -0.11 1.55 -9.38
CA THR A 82 -1.23 2.09 -10.17
C THR A 82 -1.50 3.58 -9.90
N GLY A 83 -1.73 4.36 -10.96
CA GLY A 83 -2.00 5.80 -10.89
C GLY A 83 -3.46 6.18 -10.53
N SER A 84 -4.38 5.22 -10.48
CA SER A 84 -5.81 5.43 -10.19
C SER A 84 -6.28 4.60 -8.98
N GLY A 85 -7.11 5.19 -8.13
CA GLY A 85 -7.64 4.59 -6.90
C GLY A 85 -8.68 3.50 -7.13
N PHE A 86 -8.78 2.55 -6.19
CA PHE A 86 -9.81 1.52 -6.22
C PHE A 86 -11.17 2.14 -5.83
N ALA A 87 -12.03 2.41 -6.80
CA ALA A 87 -13.34 2.98 -6.52
C ALA A 87 -14.34 1.91 -6.04
N GLN A 88 -14.10 0.63 -6.38
CA GLN A 88 -15.02 -0.47 -6.14
C GLN A 88 -14.32 -1.73 -5.60
N PRO A 89 -15.00 -2.56 -4.77
CA PRO A 89 -14.41 -3.80 -4.23
C PRO A 89 -13.92 -4.76 -5.32
N ALA A 90 -14.67 -4.89 -6.42
CA ALA A 90 -14.34 -5.80 -7.51
C ALA A 90 -12.99 -5.48 -8.17
N GLU A 91 -12.63 -4.18 -8.25
CA GLU A 91 -11.34 -3.73 -8.78
C GLU A 91 -10.20 -4.20 -7.87
N LEU A 92 -10.38 -4.04 -6.55
CA LEU A 92 -9.41 -4.51 -5.58
C LEU A 92 -9.23 -6.03 -5.66
N TRP A 93 -10.31 -6.81 -5.66
CA TRP A 93 -10.19 -8.28 -5.68
C TRP A 93 -9.57 -8.83 -6.96
N ASN A 94 -9.89 -8.23 -8.11
CA ASN A 94 -9.24 -8.60 -9.37
C ASN A 94 -7.74 -8.29 -9.34
N ALA A 95 -7.35 -7.16 -8.77
CA ALA A 95 -5.96 -6.75 -8.68
C ALA A 95 -5.17 -7.60 -7.66
N VAL A 96 -5.73 -7.88 -6.48
CA VAL A 96 -5.18 -8.84 -5.51
C VAL A 96 -5.04 -10.22 -6.16
N GLY A 97 -6.07 -10.70 -6.87
CA GLY A 97 -6.04 -11.98 -7.56
C GLY A 97 -4.93 -12.07 -8.61
N ALA A 98 -4.70 -10.98 -9.37
CA ALA A 98 -3.64 -10.88 -10.36
C ALA A 98 -2.25 -10.86 -9.73
N PHE A 99 -2.07 -10.14 -8.61
CA PHE A 99 -0.83 -10.12 -7.84
C PHE A 99 -0.49 -11.50 -7.27
N GLN A 100 -1.46 -12.20 -6.68
CA GLN A 100 -1.23 -13.57 -6.19
C GLN A 100 -0.84 -14.51 -7.33
N ALA A 101 -1.44 -14.35 -8.51
CA ALA A 101 -1.07 -15.13 -9.69
C ALA A 101 0.32 -14.74 -10.24
N SER A 102 0.81 -13.51 -10.05
CA SER A 102 2.19 -13.15 -10.43
C SER A 102 3.20 -13.76 -9.49
N LEU A 103 2.96 -13.76 -8.17
CA LEU A 103 3.84 -14.42 -7.20
C LEU A 103 3.98 -15.92 -7.45
N VAL A 104 2.87 -16.61 -7.76
CA VAL A 104 2.91 -18.04 -8.12
C VAL A 104 3.72 -18.25 -9.40
N ARG A 105 3.55 -17.40 -10.41
CA ARG A 105 4.34 -17.46 -11.65
C ARG A 105 5.82 -17.20 -11.40
N GLU A 106 6.16 -16.26 -10.54
CA GLU A 106 7.56 -15.95 -10.18
C GLU A 106 8.21 -17.09 -9.39
N ALA A 107 7.47 -17.69 -8.45
CA ALA A 107 7.90 -18.86 -7.70
C ALA A 107 8.12 -20.08 -8.62
N LEU A 108 7.19 -20.34 -9.54
CA LEU A 108 7.32 -21.41 -10.55
C LEU A 108 8.43 -21.14 -11.56
N ALA A 109 8.69 -19.87 -11.89
CA ALA A 109 9.79 -19.44 -12.75
C ALA A 109 11.17 -19.49 -12.07
N GLY A 110 11.24 -19.84 -10.77
CA GLY A 110 12.47 -20.09 -10.04
C GLY A 110 13.43 -18.90 -9.95
N ARG A 111 12.94 -17.66 -10.03
CA ARG A 111 13.82 -16.47 -10.06
C ARG A 111 14.03 -15.83 -8.69
N ARG A 112 15.26 -16.05 -8.20
CA ARG A 112 16.22 -15.14 -7.54
C ARG A 112 15.63 -13.87 -6.92
N GLU A 113 15.83 -13.73 -5.60
CA GLU A 113 15.78 -12.44 -4.88
C GLU A 113 16.36 -11.33 -5.76
N VAL A 114 15.52 -10.36 -6.10
CA VAL A 114 15.95 -9.17 -6.82
C VAL A 114 16.62 -8.27 -5.78
N PRO A 115 17.95 -8.03 -5.86
CA PRO A 115 18.60 -7.10 -4.96
C PRO A 115 17.93 -5.74 -5.08
N LEU A 116 17.54 -5.19 -3.92
CA LEU A 116 16.99 -3.85 -3.83
C LEU A 116 18.11 -2.83 -4.11
N PRO A 117 17.82 -1.75 -4.84
CA PRO A 117 18.81 -0.73 -5.10
C PRO A 117 19.14 0.01 -3.80
N GLU A 118 20.37 0.51 -3.70
CA GLU A 118 20.70 1.51 -2.69
C GLU A 118 19.77 2.72 -2.85
N ILE A 119 19.30 3.23 -1.71
CA ILE A 119 18.41 4.38 -1.71
C ILE A 119 19.24 5.60 -2.11
N VAL A 120 18.75 6.33 -3.12
CA VAL A 120 19.36 7.60 -3.56
C VAL A 120 19.48 8.54 -2.36
N GLU A 121 20.67 9.11 -2.18
CA GLU A 121 20.97 9.98 -1.04
C GLU A 121 19.94 11.13 -0.94
N GLY A 122 19.37 11.31 0.26
CA GLY A 122 18.33 12.31 0.53
C GLY A 122 16.90 11.89 0.19
N TRP A 123 16.66 10.72 -0.41
CA TRP A 123 15.30 10.22 -0.65
C TRP A 123 14.81 9.45 0.58
N THR A 124 13.79 9.95 1.26
CA THR A 124 13.22 9.33 2.46
C THR A 124 11.72 9.06 2.30
N GLY A 125 11.19 8.17 3.14
CA GLY A 125 9.75 7.86 3.21
C GLY A 125 9.18 7.37 1.88
N GLY A 126 8.04 7.93 1.47
CA GLY A 126 7.29 7.50 0.29
C GLY A 126 8.07 7.57 -1.04
N ARG A 127 9.08 8.45 -1.13
CA ARG A 127 9.89 8.62 -2.34
C ARG A 127 10.90 7.49 -2.53
N ALA A 128 11.54 7.05 -1.46
CA ALA A 128 12.41 5.87 -1.48
C ALA A 128 11.62 4.59 -1.83
N LEU A 129 10.37 4.52 -1.40
CA LEU A 129 9.46 3.42 -1.70
C LEU A 129 9.00 3.40 -3.14
N ALA A 130 8.63 4.57 -3.68
CA ALA A 130 8.32 4.71 -5.10
C ALA A 130 9.50 4.26 -5.97
N TYR A 131 10.73 4.60 -5.57
CA TYR A 131 11.95 4.20 -6.26
C TYR A 131 12.18 2.68 -6.24
N GLN A 132 12.14 2.06 -5.07
CA GLN A 132 12.29 0.61 -4.93
C GLN A 132 11.19 -0.17 -5.67
N ALA A 133 9.96 0.35 -5.68
CA ALA A 133 8.87 -0.23 -6.45
C ALA A 133 9.05 -0.07 -7.96
N ALA A 134 9.57 1.07 -8.41
CA ALA A 134 9.87 1.30 -9.83
C ALA A 134 11.05 0.43 -10.31
N TRP A 135 12.03 0.18 -9.44
CA TRP A 135 13.13 -0.76 -9.69
C TRP A 135 12.63 -2.18 -9.93
N ARG A 136 11.78 -2.69 -9.02
CA ARG A 136 11.17 -4.02 -9.17
C ARG A 136 10.38 -4.15 -10.47
N ARG A 137 9.63 -3.10 -10.84
CA ARG A 137 8.95 -3.03 -12.15
C ARG A 137 9.90 -3.10 -13.34
N ALA A 138 11.02 -2.39 -13.28
CA ALA A 138 12.01 -2.43 -14.35
C ALA A 138 12.58 -3.85 -14.56
N VAL A 139 12.79 -4.60 -13.48
CA VAL A 139 13.21 -6.02 -13.54
C VAL A 139 12.17 -6.89 -14.21
N LEU A 140 10.90 -6.75 -13.82
CA LEU A 140 9.78 -7.49 -14.42
C LEU A 140 9.59 -7.14 -15.91
N GLN A 141 9.94 -5.92 -16.31
CA GLN A 141 9.94 -5.44 -17.69
C GLN A 141 11.23 -5.78 -18.46
N GLY A 142 12.04 -6.69 -17.95
CA GLY A 142 13.20 -7.23 -18.66
C GLY A 142 14.42 -6.31 -18.71
N ALA A 143 14.57 -5.36 -17.78
CA ALA A 143 15.83 -4.61 -17.64
C ALA A 143 16.97 -5.56 -17.26
N ALA A 144 17.95 -5.67 -18.16
CA ALA A 144 19.02 -6.66 -18.10
C ALA A 144 20.13 -6.24 -17.12
N THR A 145 20.37 -4.93 -16.97
CA THR A 145 21.43 -4.39 -16.11
C THR A 145 20.88 -3.52 -14.98
N ASP A 146 21.67 -3.34 -13.91
CA ASP A 146 21.30 -2.45 -12.81
C ASP A 146 21.20 -0.99 -13.26
N SER A 147 22.03 -0.55 -14.20
CA SER A 147 21.93 0.78 -14.81
C SER A 147 20.63 0.99 -15.60
N GLU A 148 20.15 -0.03 -16.31
CA GLU A 148 18.84 0.02 -16.98
C GLU A 148 17.68 0.05 -15.98
N ARG A 149 17.82 -0.69 -14.87
CA ARG A 149 16.83 -0.69 -13.78
C ARG A 149 16.77 0.67 -13.10
N GLU A 150 17.92 1.25 -12.82
CA GLU A 150 18.08 2.58 -12.24
C GLU A 150 17.46 3.66 -13.13
N ALA A 151 17.82 3.68 -14.42
CA ALA A 151 17.32 4.67 -15.36
C ALA A 151 15.78 4.61 -15.49
N ARG A 152 15.20 3.40 -15.56
CA ARG A 152 13.75 3.22 -15.62
C ARG A 152 13.07 3.58 -14.29
N ALA A 153 13.68 3.23 -13.16
CA ALA A 153 13.16 3.53 -11.84
C ALA A 153 13.16 5.05 -11.57
N LEU A 154 14.26 5.73 -11.90
CA LEU A 154 14.37 7.19 -11.80
C LEU A 154 13.38 7.88 -12.73
N ALA A 155 13.25 7.44 -13.99
CA ALA A 155 12.29 8.01 -14.94
C ALA A 155 10.84 7.87 -14.43
N ALA A 156 10.48 6.72 -13.87
CA ALA A 156 9.15 6.49 -13.29
C ALA A 156 8.89 7.36 -12.05
N CYS A 157 9.92 7.72 -11.27
CA CYS A 157 9.80 8.62 -10.13
C CYS A 157 9.88 10.11 -10.50
N GLN A 158 10.39 10.46 -11.67
CA GLN A 158 10.43 11.84 -12.19
C GLN A 158 9.09 12.27 -12.83
N LEU A 159 8.29 11.31 -13.30
CA LEU A 159 6.99 11.56 -13.94
C LEU A 159 5.83 11.79 -12.96
N THR A 160 6.03 11.55 -11.67
CA THR A 160 5.09 11.96 -10.62
C THR A 160 5.58 13.30 -10.05
N PRO A 161 4.95 14.44 -10.39
CA PRO A 161 5.17 15.62 -9.57
C PRO A 161 4.78 15.25 -8.15
N ALA A 162 5.61 15.64 -7.18
CA ALA A 162 5.22 15.57 -5.78
C ALA A 162 3.86 16.26 -5.68
N PRO A 163 2.84 15.67 -5.02
CA PRO A 163 1.67 16.45 -4.67
C PRO A 163 2.19 17.63 -3.85
N ASP A 164 1.95 18.84 -4.34
CA ASP A 164 2.18 20.06 -3.57
C ASP A 164 1.44 19.87 -2.26
N SER A 165 2.17 19.53 -1.20
CA SER A 165 1.63 19.57 0.14
C SER A 165 1.22 21.02 0.36
N PRO A 166 -0.06 21.33 0.59
CA PRO A 166 -0.38 22.64 1.13
C PRO A 166 0.35 22.71 2.47
N ARG A 167 1.43 23.50 2.52
CA ARG A 167 2.05 23.91 3.78
C ARG A 167 0.92 24.47 4.62
N ILE A 168 0.50 23.74 5.65
CA ILE A 168 -0.27 24.30 6.74
C ILE A 168 0.69 25.26 7.44
N SER A 169 0.77 26.47 6.89
CA SER A 169 1.39 27.62 7.52
C SER A 169 0.33 28.21 8.44
N LYS A 170 0.03 27.51 9.54
CA LYS A 170 -0.63 28.16 10.67
C LYS A 170 0.47 28.66 11.59
N PRO A 171 0.67 29.97 11.74
CA PRO A 171 1.51 30.46 12.80
C PRO A 171 0.89 30.06 14.13
N LEU A 172 1.70 29.48 15.02
CA LEU A 172 1.36 29.31 16.43
C LEU A 172 1.08 30.70 17.02
N THR A 173 -0.18 31.11 17.07
CA THR A 173 -0.58 32.31 17.78
C THR A 173 -0.38 32.06 19.28
N LYS A 174 0.58 32.81 19.84
CA LYS A 174 0.86 32.93 21.27
C LYS A 174 -0.42 32.97 22.09
N ILE A 175 -0.52 32.07 23.06
CA ILE A 175 -1.40 32.22 24.22
C ILE A 175 -1.01 33.53 24.90
N SER A 176 -1.88 34.54 24.83
CA SER A 176 -1.77 35.73 25.68
C SER A 176 -2.89 35.65 26.71
N HIS A 177 -2.49 35.49 27.97
CA HIS A 177 -3.34 35.67 29.13
C HIS A 177 -4.11 37.00 29.02
N MET A 178 -5.44 36.95 29.06
CA MET A 178 -6.23 38.10 29.48
C MET A 178 -6.81 37.81 30.85
N ALA A 179 -6.35 38.63 31.80
CA ALA A 179 -6.89 38.74 33.13
C ALA A 179 -8.38 39.10 33.07
N VAL A 180 -9.19 38.31 33.75
CA VAL A 180 -10.57 38.65 34.11
C VAL A 180 -10.50 39.80 35.10
N LYS A 181 -11.03 40.97 34.73
CA LYS A 181 -11.32 42.05 35.68
C LYS A 181 -12.83 42.09 35.86
N ALA A 182 -13.26 41.78 37.08
CA ALA A 182 -14.62 41.93 37.55
C ALA A 182 -15.00 43.41 37.62
N VAL A 183 -16.18 43.74 37.10
CA VAL A 183 -17.11 44.76 37.62
C VAL A 183 -18.52 44.22 37.39
#